data_AF-A0A7X8LJP2-F1
#
_entry.id   AF-A0A7X8LJP2-F1
#
_cell.length_a   1.000
_cell.length_b   1.000
_cell.length_c   1.000
_cell.angle_alpha   90.00
_cell.angle_beta   90.00
_cell.angle_gamma   90.00
#
_symmetry.space_group_name_H-M   'P 1'
#
loop_
_entity.id
_entity.type
_entity.pdbx_description
1 polymer ?
#
loop_
_entity_poly.entity_id
_entity_poly.type
_entity_poly.pdbx_seq_one_letter_code
_entity_poly.pdbx_strand_id
1 'polypeptide(L)'
;MKKIGLGCVIAGLIGIPHGYIHAAMWRRRPLTVYLFFVCTIIQLGCDHLLAEEIIMEKPIHISERLELFVDRFLINTMDKIEFQLHEPQRLALPKTPFRGAYMTVIKDGDIYRGYYRGDDPAYPGPRNYSGHPGEITCYAESRNGHEWTFPSIGLFDVNGTRSNNVILAKQPPLSH
;
A
#
# COMPACT_ATOMS: atom_id res chain seq x y z
N MET A 1 83.48 17.67 20.38
CA MET A 1 82.53 18.38 21.26
C MET A 1 81.22 17.59 21.30
N LYS A 2 80.76 17.28 22.52
CA LYS A 2 79.55 16.51 22.83
C LYS A 2 78.28 17.11 22.21
N LYS A 3 77.36 16.25 21.77
CA LYS A 3 75.95 16.34 22.20
C LYS A 3 75.40 14.93 22.45
N ILE A 4 74.89 14.79 23.66
CA ILE A 4 74.14 13.66 24.24
C ILE A 4 72.70 14.18 24.40
N GLY A 5 71.72 13.29 24.29
CA GLY A 5 70.31 13.49 24.69
C GLY A 5 69.48 12.31 24.14
N LEU A 6 69.52 11.13 24.76
CA LEU A 6 68.72 10.69 25.92
C LEU A 6 67.21 10.68 25.58
N GLY A 7 66.65 9.53 25.19
CA GLY A 7 65.85 8.66 26.09
C GLY A 7 64.35 9.02 25.94
N CYS A 8 63.33 8.16 26.11
CA CYS A 8 63.24 6.89 26.80
C CYS A 8 61.77 6.38 26.63
N VAL A 9 61.58 5.05 26.56
CA VAL A 9 60.43 4.21 27.01
C VAL A 9 59.07 4.45 26.29
N ILE A 10 58.34 3.46 25.75
CA ILE A 10 57.70 2.34 26.46
C ILE A 10 57.60 1.09 25.58
N ALA A 11 57.83 -0.05 26.24
CA ALA A 11 57.87 -1.41 25.76
C ALA A 11 56.51 -2.14 25.90
N GLY A 12 56.39 -3.28 25.20
CA GLY A 12 55.35 -4.30 25.37
C GLY A 12 54.50 -4.45 24.11
N LEU A 13 54.39 -5.57 23.41
CA LEU A 13 54.58 -6.97 23.76
C LEU A 13 54.95 -7.75 22.49
N ILE A 14 56.15 -8.34 22.40
CA ILE A 14 56.42 -9.48 21.52
C ILE A 14 57.30 -10.45 22.30
N GLY A 15 56.74 -11.61 22.65
CA GLY A 15 57.51 -12.73 23.18
C GLY A 15 57.80 -13.72 22.06
N ILE A 16 58.98 -13.65 21.45
CA ILE A 16 59.59 -14.75 20.68
C ILE A 16 61.13 -14.68 20.87
N PRO A 17 61.82 -15.81 21.13
CA PRO A 17 63.14 -15.80 21.77
C PRO A 17 64.33 -15.68 20.80
N HIS A 18 65.44 -15.23 21.38
CA HIS A 18 66.77 -15.10 20.80
C HIS A 18 67.36 -16.42 20.27
N GLY A 19 67.90 -16.38 19.06
CA GLY A 19 68.83 -17.39 18.56
C GLY A 19 69.47 -17.00 17.22
N TYR A 20 70.80 -16.94 17.23
CA TYR A 20 71.72 -16.99 16.09
C TYR A 20 71.97 -15.72 15.25
N ILE A 21 73.08 -15.07 15.59
CA ILE A 21 73.88 -14.25 14.68
C ILE A 21 74.55 -15.19 13.68
N HIS A 22 74.29 -14.99 12.39
CA HIS A 22 75.26 -15.35 11.34
C HIS A 22 75.37 -14.18 10.37
N ALA A 23 76.59 -13.68 10.23
CA ALA A 23 76.96 -12.68 9.26
C ALA A 23 76.71 -13.20 7.83
N ALA A 24 75.98 -12.45 7.03
CA ALA A 24 75.98 -12.58 5.58
C ALA A 24 75.95 -11.17 4.97
N MET A 25 77.14 -10.71 4.64
CA MET A 25 77.46 -9.49 3.94
C MET A 25 77.21 -9.72 2.44
N TRP A 26 76.13 -9.23 1.82
CA TRP A 26 76.16 -8.81 0.40
C TRP A 26 74.91 -8.07 -0.12
N ARG A 27 75.19 -6.90 -0.71
CA ARG A 27 74.57 -6.26 -1.90
C ARG A 27 73.10 -5.81 -1.88
N ARG A 28 72.96 -4.48 -1.87
CA ARG A 28 72.09 -3.63 -2.72
C ARG A 28 70.91 -4.33 -3.39
N ARG A 29 69.69 -4.07 -2.89
CA ARG A 29 68.45 -4.20 -3.68
C ARG A 29 67.52 -3.00 -3.38
N PRO A 30 67.46 -1.99 -4.27
CA PRO A 30 66.63 -0.79 -4.09
C PRO A 30 65.13 -1.00 -4.38
N LEU A 31 64.75 -2.20 -4.85
CA LEU A 31 63.39 -2.52 -5.30
C LEU A 31 62.38 -2.68 -4.15
N THR A 32 62.82 -3.06 -2.95
CA THR A 32 61.91 -3.41 -1.85
C THR A 32 61.29 -2.16 -1.19
N VAL A 33 61.99 -1.03 -1.16
CA VAL A 33 61.47 0.23 -0.60
C VAL A 33 60.48 0.89 -1.57
N TYR A 34 60.69 0.73 -2.88
CA TYR A 34 59.82 1.27 -3.92
C TYR A 34 58.45 0.56 -3.94
N LEU A 35 58.42 -0.75 -3.71
CA LEU A 35 57.18 -1.53 -3.67
C LEU A 35 56.29 -1.16 -2.47
N PHE A 36 56.90 -0.88 -1.30
CA PHE A 36 56.18 -0.43 -0.11
C PHE A 36 55.59 0.98 -0.29
N PHE A 37 56.35 1.93 -0.83
CA PHE A 37 55.85 3.29 -1.09
C PHE A 37 54.75 3.33 -2.17
N VAL A 38 54.85 2.49 -3.20
CA VAL A 38 53.82 2.39 -4.25
C VAL A 38 52.53 1.77 -3.70
N CYS A 39 52.60 0.76 -2.81
CA CYS A 39 51.40 0.21 -2.16
C CYS A 39 50.70 1.22 -1.24
N THR A 40 51.44 2.02 -0.46
CA THR A 40 50.83 3.01 0.44
C THR A 40 50.15 4.15 -0.33
N ILE A 41 50.69 4.57 -1.48
CA ILE A 41 50.07 5.58 -2.36
C ILE A 41 48.82 5.01 -3.05
N ILE A 42 48.85 3.72 -3.44
CA ILE A 42 47.67 3.04 -4.01
C ILE A 42 46.57 2.88 -2.95
N GLN A 43 46.91 2.56 -1.69
CA GLN A 43 45.90 2.45 -0.62
C GLN A 43 45.33 3.81 -0.20
N LEU A 44 46.15 4.86 -0.06
CA LEU A 44 45.66 6.22 0.24
C LEU A 44 44.85 6.84 -0.90
N GLY A 45 45.08 6.44 -2.15
CA GLY A 45 44.28 6.88 -3.30
C GLY A 45 42.98 6.08 -3.49
N CYS A 46 42.96 4.80 -3.08
CA CYS A 46 41.80 3.93 -3.23
C CYS A 46 40.71 4.22 -2.19
N ASP A 47 41.09 4.59 -0.96
CA ASP A 47 40.14 4.93 0.10
C ASP A 47 39.35 6.21 -0.21
N HIS A 48 39.84 7.07 -1.11
CA HIS A 48 39.15 8.31 -1.48
C HIS A 48 38.26 8.17 -2.74
N LEU A 49 38.36 7.06 -3.48
CA LEU A 49 37.72 6.90 -4.79
C LEU A 49 36.47 6.00 -4.79
N LEU A 50 36.10 5.41 -3.65
CA LEU A 50 34.90 4.58 -3.51
C LEU A 50 33.97 5.05 -2.39
N ALA A 51 33.74 6.36 -2.31
CA ALA A 51 32.52 6.84 -1.66
C ALA A 51 31.38 6.73 -2.69
N GLU A 52 30.74 5.57 -2.76
CA GLU A 52 29.37 5.51 -3.28
C GLU A 52 28.52 6.40 -2.38
N GLU A 53 28.08 7.56 -2.88
CA GLU A 53 27.01 8.30 -2.24
C GLU A 53 25.77 7.41 -2.27
N ILE A 54 25.44 6.82 -1.12
CA ILE A 54 24.13 6.24 -0.90
C ILE A 54 23.15 7.40 -1.00
N ILE A 55 22.48 7.54 -2.13
CA ILE A 55 21.36 8.46 -2.29
C ILE A 55 20.25 7.93 -1.36
N MET A 56 20.23 8.41 -0.12
CA MET A 56 19.07 8.25 0.74
C MET A 56 17.94 9.06 0.12
N GLU A 57 17.02 8.40 -0.59
CA GLU A 57 15.77 9.02 -0.96
C GLU A 57 15.08 9.53 0.30
N LYS A 58 14.83 10.84 0.33
CA LYS A 58 14.18 11.49 1.46
C LYS A 58 12.78 10.89 1.62
N PRO A 59 12.40 10.39 2.82
CA PRO A 59 11.07 9.87 3.05
C PRO A 59 10.00 10.91 2.67
N ILE A 60 9.01 10.47 1.90
CA ILE A 60 7.88 11.32 1.50
C ILE A 60 6.95 11.50 2.70
N HIS A 61 6.69 12.75 3.07
CA HIS A 61 5.82 13.07 4.20
C HIS A 61 4.34 13.02 3.80
N ILE A 62 3.68 11.90 4.12
CA ILE A 62 2.26 11.65 3.81
C ILE A 62 1.33 12.18 4.92
N SER A 63 1.70 12.01 6.20
CA SER A 63 0.86 12.38 7.36
C SER A 63 -0.54 11.73 7.28
N GLU A 64 -1.59 12.43 7.68
CA GLU A 64 -2.99 11.97 7.68
C GLU A 64 -3.69 12.08 6.31
N ARG A 65 -2.95 12.34 5.23
CA ARG A 65 -3.54 12.47 3.89
C ARG A 65 -3.94 11.11 3.32
N LEU A 66 -5.14 11.04 2.76
CA LEU A 66 -5.56 9.91 1.92
C LEU A 66 -4.92 10.08 0.53
N GLU A 67 -3.99 9.19 0.19
CA GLU A 67 -3.27 9.22 -1.09
C GLU A 67 -3.70 8.07 -2.00
N LEU A 68 -3.78 8.34 -3.30
CA LEU A 68 -4.07 7.33 -4.32
C LEU A 68 -2.77 6.74 -4.88
N PHE A 69 -2.73 5.42 -5.06
CA PHE A 69 -1.58 4.70 -5.63
C PHE A 69 -1.72 4.60 -7.15
N VAL A 70 -1.61 5.74 -7.84
CA VAL A 70 -1.88 5.84 -9.29
C VAL A 70 -0.64 6.14 -10.14
N ASP A 71 0.51 6.36 -9.50
CA ASP A 71 1.78 6.66 -10.16
C ASP A 71 2.99 6.19 -9.32
N ARG A 72 4.21 6.46 -9.81
CA ARG A 72 5.45 6.04 -9.14
C ARG A 72 5.85 6.90 -7.95
N PHE A 73 5.15 7.99 -7.64
CA PHE A 73 5.56 8.93 -6.61
C PHE A 73 5.61 8.27 -5.23
N LEU A 74 4.61 7.44 -4.89
CA LEU A 74 4.55 6.72 -3.61
C LEU A 74 4.99 5.25 -3.70
N ILE A 75 5.43 4.80 -4.88
CA ILE A 75 5.81 3.41 -5.13
C ILE A 75 7.32 3.32 -5.37
N ASN A 76 8.02 2.72 -4.42
CA ASN A 76 9.46 2.47 -4.54
C ASN A 76 9.76 1.35 -5.57
N THR A 77 9.05 0.21 -5.48
CA THR A 77 9.33 -0.97 -6.29
C THR A 77 8.07 -1.58 -6.89
N MET A 78 8.18 -2.07 -8.13
CA MET A 78 7.16 -2.86 -8.81
C MET A 78 7.81 -4.17 -9.26
N ASP A 79 7.43 -5.30 -8.66
CA ASP A 79 7.90 -6.62 -9.08
C ASP A 79 6.81 -7.33 -9.87
N LYS A 80 7.05 -7.55 -11.18
CA LYS A 80 6.14 -8.25 -12.10
C LYS A 80 4.70 -7.70 -12.09
N ILE A 81 4.55 -6.41 -11.82
CA ILE A 81 3.29 -5.66 -11.87
C ILE A 81 3.47 -4.36 -12.65
N GLU A 82 2.39 -3.84 -13.21
CA GLU A 82 2.37 -2.56 -13.92
C GLU A 82 1.11 -1.75 -13.55
N PHE A 83 1.16 -0.44 -13.80
CA PHE A 83 -0.04 0.38 -13.74
C PHE A 83 -0.87 0.13 -14.99
N GLN A 84 -2.13 -0.26 -14.80
CA GLN A 84 -3.06 -0.46 -15.88
C GLN A 84 -4.24 0.50 -15.74
N LEU A 85 -4.44 1.35 -16.74
CA LEU A 85 -5.69 2.09 -16.86
C LEU A 85 -6.76 1.13 -17.37
N HIS A 86 -7.75 0.83 -16.52
CA HIS A 86 -8.86 -0.01 -16.92
C HIS A 86 -9.78 0.74 -17.89
N GLU A 87 -9.99 0.18 -19.08
CA GLU A 87 -10.99 0.68 -20.01
C GLU A 87 -12.39 0.19 -19.59
N PRO A 88 -13.40 1.09 -19.58
CA PRO A 88 -14.78 0.69 -19.30
C PRO A 88 -15.24 -0.43 -20.24
N GLN A 89 -15.53 -1.60 -19.68
CA GLN A 89 -16.07 -2.72 -20.44
C GLN A 89 -17.59 -2.64 -20.43
N ARG A 90 -18.21 -2.71 -21.62
CA ARG A 90 -19.66 -2.79 -21.72
C ARG A 90 -20.10 -4.18 -21.27
N LEU A 91 -20.61 -4.26 -20.04
CA LEU A 91 -21.26 -5.47 -19.55
C LEU A 91 -22.61 -5.64 -20.25
N ALA A 92 -22.96 -6.90 -20.53
CA ALA A 92 -24.32 -7.24 -20.95
C ALA A 92 -25.29 -6.79 -19.85
N LEU A 93 -26.33 -6.05 -20.25
CA LEU A 93 -27.37 -5.65 -19.32
C LEU A 93 -28.07 -6.93 -18.81
N PRO A 94 -28.33 -7.04 -17.49
CA PRO A 94 -29.15 -8.12 -16.98
C PRO A 94 -30.57 -8.01 -17.55
N LYS A 95 -31.24 -9.14 -17.72
CA LYS A 95 -32.65 -9.17 -18.10
C LYS A 95 -33.51 -8.52 -17.02
N THR A 96 -33.10 -8.71 -15.77
CA THR A 96 -33.74 -8.19 -14.57
C THR A 96 -32.72 -7.39 -13.75
N PRO A 97 -32.47 -6.12 -14.10
CA PRO A 97 -31.53 -5.28 -13.36
C PRO A 97 -32.07 -5.00 -11.95
N PHE A 98 -31.15 -4.77 -11.01
CA PHE A 98 -31.52 -4.17 -9.74
C PHE A 98 -32.03 -2.74 -9.99
N ARG A 99 -33.21 -2.41 -9.47
CA ARG A 99 -33.91 -1.13 -9.69
C ARG A 99 -34.20 -0.47 -8.35
N GLY A 100 -33.97 0.84 -8.25
CA GLY A 100 -34.27 1.62 -7.06
C GLY A 100 -33.33 2.80 -6.88
N ALA A 101 -33.54 3.55 -5.81
CA ALA A 101 -32.60 4.57 -5.33
C ALA A 101 -32.00 4.14 -3.98
N TYR A 102 -30.86 4.73 -3.59
CA TYR A 102 -30.21 4.48 -2.30
C TYR A 102 -30.01 2.99 -1.99
N MET A 103 -29.57 2.26 -3.02
CA MET A 103 -29.44 0.81 -2.99
C MET A 103 -28.28 0.37 -2.11
N THR A 104 -28.54 -0.59 -1.23
CA THR A 104 -27.54 -1.29 -0.43
C THR A 104 -27.57 -2.77 -0.79
N VAL A 105 -26.42 -3.35 -1.12
CA VAL A 105 -26.28 -4.78 -1.40
C VAL A 105 -25.43 -5.44 -0.31
N ILE A 106 -25.97 -6.47 0.33
CA ILE A 106 -25.29 -7.27 1.34
C ILE A 106 -25.19 -8.70 0.83
N LYS A 107 -23.98 -9.28 0.85
CA LYS A 107 -23.78 -10.70 0.56
C LYS A 107 -24.07 -11.53 1.81
N ASP A 108 -25.05 -12.41 1.74
CA ASP A 108 -25.50 -13.31 2.81
C ASP A 108 -25.48 -14.76 2.31
N GLY A 109 -24.38 -15.46 2.61
CA GLY A 109 -24.13 -16.80 2.09
C GLY A 109 -24.12 -16.84 0.55
N ASP A 110 -25.04 -17.64 0.00
CA ASP A 110 -25.20 -17.86 -1.45
C ASP A 110 -26.07 -16.80 -2.15
N ILE A 111 -26.56 -15.79 -1.41
CA ILE A 111 -27.50 -14.80 -1.92
C ILE A 111 -26.97 -13.39 -1.65
N TYR A 112 -27.10 -12.53 -2.65
CA TYR A 112 -26.99 -11.09 -2.53
C TYR A 112 -28.37 -10.52 -2.20
N ARG A 113 -28.49 -9.84 -1.07
CA ARG A 113 -29.68 -9.14 -0.63
C ARG A 113 -29.58 -7.68 -1.01
N GLY A 114 -30.55 -7.19 -1.75
CA GLY A 114 -30.66 -5.81 -2.18
C GLY A 114 -31.75 -5.11 -1.39
N TYR A 115 -31.41 -3.99 -0.78
CA TYR A 115 -32.34 -3.11 -0.09
C TYR A 115 -32.34 -1.78 -0.83
N TYR A 116 -33.50 -1.24 -1.13
CA TYR A 116 -33.59 -0.04 -1.94
C TYR A 116 -34.80 0.80 -1.58
N ARG A 117 -34.70 2.09 -1.84
CA ARG A 117 -35.81 3.02 -1.68
C ARG A 117 -36.70 3.02 -2.90
N GLY A 118 -38.00 3.01 -2.62
CA GLY A 118 -39.06 3.29 -3.59
C GLY A 118 -40.03 4.32 -3.06
N ASP A 119 -41.08 4.54 -3.84
CA ASP A 119 -42.20 5.41 -3.54
C ASP A 119 -43.50 4.62 -3.60
N ASP A 120 -44.39 4.81 -2.62
CA ASP A 120 -45.78 4.39 -2.75
C ASP A 120 -46.49 5.31 -3.76
N PRO A 121 -46.90 4.81 -4.93
CA PRO A 121 -47.56 5.62 -5.95
C PRO A 121 -48.94 6.12 -5.50
N ALA A 122 -49.58 5.45 -4.54
CA ALA A 122 -50.90 5.83 -4.04
C ALA A 122 -50.83 6.89 -2.90
N TYR A 123 -49.64 7.28 -2.45
CA TYR A 123 -49.50 8.28 -1.40
C TYR A 123 -49.99 9.66 -1.87
N PRO A 124 -50.99 10.27 -1.21
CA PRO A 124 -51.65 11.49 -1.67
C PRO A 124 -50.99 12.79 -1.19
N GLY A 125 -50.02 12.70 -0.27
CA GLY A 125 -49.43 13.87 0.36
C GLY A 125 -48.28 14.50 -0.44
N PRO A 126 -47.73 15.62 0.05
CA PRO A 126 -46.57 16.27 -0.57
C PRO A 126 -45.34 15.35 -0.57
N ARG A 127 -44.56 15.40 -1.65
CA ARG A 127 -43.33 14.62 -1.89
C ARG A 127 -42.07 15.48 -2.02
N ASN A 128 -42.17 16.76 -1.70
CA ASN A 128 -41.12 17.76 -1.89
C ASN A 128 -40.13 17.84 -0.71
N TYR A 129 -40.14 16.86 0.18
CA TYR A 129 -39.23 16.76 1.32
C TYR A 129 -38.87 15.30 1.58
N SER A 130 -37.64 15.06 2.05
CA SER A 130 -37.17 13.74 2.45
C SER A 130 -37.79 13.28 3.77
N GLY A 131 -38.00 11.98 3.92
CA GLY A 131 -38.64 11.38 5.10
C GLY A 131 -40.16 11.49 5.07
N HIS A 132 -40.78 11.63 3.89
CA HIS A 132 -42.24 11.73 3.80
C HIS A 132 -42.90 10.34 3.91
N PRO A 133 -44.15 10.23 4.42
CA PRO A 133 -44.81 8.93 4.62
C PRO A 133 -45.02 8.05 3.39
N GLY A 134 -44.75 8.58 2.20
CA GLY A 134 -44.85 7.86 0.92
C GLY A 134 -43.55 7.17 0.49
N GLU A 135 -42.43 7.44 1.16
CA GLU A 135 -41.19 6.72 0.94
C GLU A 135 -41.27 5.34 1.58
N ILE A 136 -40.79 4.33 0.86
CA ILE A 136 -40.83 2.92 1.26
C ILE A 136 -39.47 2.28 1.05
N THR A 137 -39.17 1.25 1.84
CA THR A 137 -38.00 0.40 1.65
C THR A 137 -38.43 -0.94 1.10
N CYS A 138 -37.79 -1.37 0.02
CA CYS A 138 -38.09 -2.59 -0.72
C CYS A 138 -36.90 -3.54 -0.72
N TYR A 139 -37.17 -4.82 -1.02
CA TYR A 139 -36.19 -5.90 -1.01
C TYR A 139 -36.08 -6.60 -2.37
N ALA A 140 -34.87 -6.97 -2.75
CA ALA A 140 -34.56 -7.79 -3.91
C ALA A 140 -33.49 -8.83 -3.56
N GLU A 141 -33.38 -9.88 -4.37
CA GLU A 141 -32.37 -10.91 -4.18
C GLU A 141 -31.73 -11.38 -5.49
N SER A 142 -30.47 -11.78 -5.42
CA SER A 142 -29.72 -12.31 -6.54
C SER A 142 -28.75 -13.40 -6.09
N ARG A 143 -28.54 -14.44 -6.91
CA ARG A 143 -27.51 -15.46 -6.65
C ARG A 143 -26.13 -15.09 -7.21
N ASN A 144 -26.08 -14.16 -8.17
CA ASN A 144 -24.87 -13.81 -8.91
C ASN A 144 -24.55 -12.31 -8.90
N GLY A 145 -25.39 -11.49 -8.26
CA GLY A 145 -25.28 -10.04 -8.22
C GLY A 145 -25.64 -9.33 -9.54
N HIS A 146 -25.97 -10.08 -10.59
CA HIS A 146 -26.27 -9.55 -11.92
C HIS A 146 -27.77 -9.62 -12.25
N GLU A 147 -28.39 -10.79 -12.07
CA GLU A 147 -29.84 -10.99 -12.29
C GLU A 147 -30.59 -10.96 -10.96
N TRP A 148 -31.63 -10.13 -10.88
CA TRP A 148 -32.33 -9.83 -9.63
C TRP A 148 -33.79 -10.25 -9.66
N THR A 149 -34.22 -10.90 -8.58
CA THR A 149 -35.61 -11.25 -8.33
C THR A 149 -36.20 -10.29 -7.29
N PHE A 150 -37.46 -9.90 -7.49
CA PHE A 150 -38.22 -9.03 -6.59
C PHE A 150 -39.37 -9.83 -5.99
N PRO A 151 -39.12 -10.62 -4.92
CA PRO A 151 -40.10 -11.56 -4.41
C PRO A 151 -41.29 -10.85 -3.76
N SER A 152 -42.49 -11.41 -3.91
CA SER A 152 -43.68 -10.91 -3.21
C SER A 152 -43.64 -11.33 -1.73
N ILE A 153 -43.24 -10.42 -0.85
CA ILE A 153 -43.13 -10.65 0.61
C ILE A 153 -44.46 -10.36 1.31
N GLY A 154 -45.17 -9.31 0.89
CA GLY A 154 -46.52 -8.97 1.37
C GLY A 154 -46.65 -8.57 2.84
N LEU A 155 -45.60 -7.94 3.39
CA LEU A 155 -45.61 -7.41 4.75
C LEU A 155 -46.47 -6.15 4.89
N PHE A 156 -46.50 -5.30 3.86
CA PHE A 156 -47.21 -4.02 3.85
C PHE A 156 -48.21 -3.92 2.70
N ASP A 157 -49.34 -3.26 2.96
CA ASP A 157 -50.27 -2.83 1.92
C ASP A 157 -49.80 -1.50 1.33
N VAL A 158 -49.39 -1.56 0.06
CA VAL A 158 -48.86 -0.45 -0.75
C VAL A 158 -49.55 -0.49 -2.10
N ASN A 159 -50.04 0.66 -2.59
CA ASN A 159 -50.84 0.74 -3.81
C ASN A 159 -52.05 -0.22 -3.84
N GLY A 160 -52.69 -0.45 -2.70
CA GLY A 160 -53.90 -1.29 -2.57
C GLY A 160 -53.65 -2.79 -2.72
N THR A 161 -52.40 -3.24 -2.60
CA THR A 161 -52.05 -4.66 -2.71
C THR A 161 -50.92 -5.04 -1.75
N ARG A 162 -50.90 -6.31 -1.35
CA ARG A 162 -49.78 -6.96 -0.66
C ARG A 162 -48.90 -7.79 -1.60
N SER A 163 -49.21 -7.83 -2.90
CA SER A 163 -48.36 -8.50 -3.89
C SER A 163 -47.16 -7.61 -4.24
N ASN A 164 -46.26 -7.41 -3.28
CA ASN A 164 -45.12 -6.50 -3.38
C ASN A 164 -43.95 -7.00 -2.51
N ASN A 165 -42.80 -6.36 -2.69
CA ASN A 165 -41.54 -6.67 -2.01
C ASN A 165 -41.16 -5.62 -0.95
N VAL A 166 -42.15 -4.93 -0.37
CA VAL A 166 -41.94 -3.84 0.58
C VAL A 166 -41.67 -4.41 1.97
N ILE A 167 -40.62 -3.93 2.63
CA ILE A 167 -40.19 -4.35 3.96
C ILE A 167 -40.31 -3.26 5.02
N LEU A 168 -40.45 -1.99 4.62
CA LEU A 168 -40.79 -0.87 5.51
C LEU A 168 -41.68 0.12 4.75
N ALA A 169 -42.76 0.58 5.39
CA ALA A 169 -43.66 1.58 4.84
C ALA A 169 -44.38 2.34 5.95
N LYS A 170 -44.83 3.58 5.66
CA LYS A 170 -45.65 4.42 6.57
C LYS A 170 -45.01 4.68 7.93
N GLN A 171 -43.68 4.69 7.99
CA GLN A 171 -42.89 4.93 9.21
C GLN A 171 -41.83 6.01 8.96
N PRO A 172 -42.23 7.25 8.63
CA PRO A 172 -41.27 8.33 8.47
C PRO A 172 -40.53 8.65 9.79
N PRO A 173 -39.25 9.04 9.75
CA PRO A 173 -38.38 9.11 8.57
C PRO A 173 -37.64 7.78 8.30
N LEU A 174 -38.00 6.67 8.97
CA LEU A 174 -37.25 5.41 8.94
C LEU A 174 -37.33 4.67 7.60
N SER A 175 -38.33 4.97 6.78
CA SER A 175 -38.49 4.40 5.43
C SER A 175 -37.78 5.20 4.33
N HIS A 176 -37.03 6.26 4.69
CA HIS A 176 -36.19 7.07 3.81
C HIS A 176 -34.85 6.41 3.46
#